data_AF-A0A519L1N2-F1
#
_entry.id   AF-A0A519L1N2-F1
#
_cell.length_a   1.000
_cell.length_b   1.000
_cell.length_c   1.000
_cell.angle_alpha   90.00
_cell.angle_beta   90.00
_cell.angle_gamma   90.00
#
_symmetry.space_group_name_H-M   'P 1'
#
loop_
_entity.id
_entity.type
_entity.pdbx_description
1 polymer ?
#
loop_
_entity_poly.entity_id
_entity_poly.type
_entity_poly.pdbx_seq_one_letter_code
_entity_poly.pdbx_strand_id
1 'polypeptide(L)'
;GFSVFQLFREGRTPTTLLIWVAFFMNLLVMYFLVNWLPTLLKSAGLPLSLAILSTATLNLGGVVGAIVLGRLIDRISPYVVLGAAYAASAVFIALLAFGGANLTVLLAGAALSGFGVVGAQIGCNALTAAVYPTAIRATGVGWALGVGRIGAIVGPLVGGVLLAKAWTPQSLILLAVIPAVVAAIAVFTLGAVRRNAPGV
;
A
#
# COMPACT_ATOMS: atom_id res chain seq x y z
N GLY A 1 27.04 -10.90 8.29
CA GLY A 1 25.82 -10.59 7.52
C GLY A 1 26.19 -9.81 6.28
N PHE A 2 25.50 -10.03 5.16
CA PHE A 2 25.75 -9.32 3.91
C PHE A 2 25.44 -7.82 4.04
N SER A 3 26.34 -6.98 3.53
CA SER A 3 26.26 -5.51 3.65
C SER A 3 25.22 -4.91 2.69
N VAL A 4 24.56 -3.84 3.11
CA VAL A 4 23.51 -3.09 2.36
C VAL A 4 24.00 -2.67 0.98
N PHE A 5 25.30 -2.36 0.86
CA PHE A 5 25.93 -1.96 -0.40
C PHE A 5 25.79 -3.01 -1.50
N GLN A 6 25.62 -4.30 -1.17
CA GLN A 6 25.40 -5.35 -2.17
C GLN A 6 24.04 -5.24 -2.88
N LEU A 7 23.06 -4.54 -2.30
CA LEU A 7 21.78 -4.26 -2.95
C LEU A 7 21.94 -3.29 -4.13
N PHE A 8 23.00 -2.48 -4.14
CA PHE A 8 23.28 -1.48 -5.17
C PHE A 8 24.31 -1.94 -6.21
N ARG A 9 24.83 -3.17 -6.10
CA ARG A 9 25.76 -3.75 -7.07
C ARG A 9 25.01 -4.48 -8.20
N GLU A 10 25.72 -4.74 -9.29
CA GLU A 10 25.20 -5.51 -10.44
C GLU A 10 23.95 -4.90 -11.09
N GLY A 11 23.86 -3.57 -11.15
CA GLY A 11 22.74 -2.86 -11.78
C GLY A 11 21.40 -2.97 -11.01
N ARG A 12 21.41 -3.43 -9.76
CA ARG A 12 20.19 -3.64 -8.95
C ARG A 12 19.65 -2.39 -8.27
N THR A 13 20.41 -1.30 -8.26
CA THR A 13 20.03 0.01 -7.69
C THR A 13 18.60 0.46 -8.02
N PRO A 14 18.17 0.52 -9.30
CA PRO A 14 16.80 0.95 -9.62
C PRO A 14 15.75 -0.01 -9.05
N THR A 15 16.01 -1.33 -9.07
CA THR A 15 15.12 -2.32 -8.47
C THR A 15 14.96 -2.12 -6.97
N THR A 16 16.08 -1.91 -6.26
CA THR A 16 16.07 -1.72 -4.80
C THR A 16 15.33 -0.44 -4.40
N LEU A 17 15.61 0.68 -5.09
CA LEU A 17 14.93 1.95 -4.80
C LEU A 17 13.43 1.86 -5.06
N LEU A 18 13.01 1.25 -6.18
CA LEU A 18 11.58 1.10 -6.50
C LEU A 18 10.85 0.23 -5.47
N ILE A 19 11.49 -0.83 -4.98
CA ILE A 19 10.93 -1.66 -3.91
C ILE A 19 10.82 -0.86 -2.61
N TRP A 20 11.84 -0.09 -2.25
CA TRP A 20 11.81 0.74 -1.05
C TRP A 20 10.71 1.79 -1.10
N VAL A 21 10.53 2.45 -2.26
CA VAL A 21 9.43 3.40 -2.49
C VAL A 21 8.08 2.70 -2.39
N ALA A 22 7.91 1.53 -3.03
CA ALA A 22 6.67 0.78 -2.96
C ALA A 22 6.31 0.37 -1.52
N PHE A 23 7.29 -0.12 -0.75
CA PHE A 23 7.11 -0.46 0.66
C PHE A 23 6.77 0.75 1.52
N PHE A 24 7.54 1.83 1.38
CA PHE A 24 7.30 3.08 2.12
C PHE A 24 5.89 3.59 1.88
N MET A 25 5.49 3.69 0.61
CA MET A 25 4.18 4.24 0.24
C MET A 25 3.03 3.32 0.61
N ASN A 26 3.17 1.99 0.42
CA ASN A 26 2.17 1.03 0.88
C ASN A 26 1.97 1.13 2.40
N LEU A 27 3.04 1.00 3.19
CA LEU A 27 2.90 1.02 4.64
C LEU A 27 2.39 2.38 5.13
N LEU A 28 2.81 3.48 4.50
CA LEU A 28 2.26 4.80 4.79
C LEU A 28 0.75 4.82 4.60
N VAL A 29 0.23 4.43 3.43
CA VAL A 29 -1.22 4.47 3.17
C VAL A 29 -1.99 3.47 4.03
N MET A 30 -1.46 2.27 4.23
CA MET A 30 -2.08 1.24 5.06
C MET A 30 -2.25 1.72 6.49
N TYR A 31 -1.17 2.18 7.12
CA TYR A 31 -1.22 2.62 8.51
C TYR A 31 -1.97 3.94 8.64
N PHE A 32 -1.91 4.83 7.66
CA PHE A 32 -2.74 6.03 7.65
C PHE A 32 -4.23 5.68 7.70
N LEU A 33 -4.70 4.82 6.80
CA LEU A 33 -6.11 4.43 6.76
C LEU A 33 -6.52 3.66 8.02
N VAL A 34 -5.72 2.68 8.47
CA VAL A 34 -6.07 1.89 9.67
C VAL A 34 -6.18 2.79 10.92
N ASN A 35 -5.31 3.77 11.09
CA ASN A 35 -5.31 4.64 12.27
C ASN A 35 -6.31 5.80 12.18
N TRP A 36 -6.49 6.38 10.99
CA TRP A 36 -7.27 7.61 10.85
C TRP A 36 -8.66 7.41 10.26
N LEU A 37 -8.90 6.38 9.44
CA LEU A 37 -10.21 6.17 8.81
C LEU A 37 -11.37 6.22 9.81
N PRO A 38 -11.39 5.48 10.94
CA PRO A 38 -12.53 5.53 11.85
C PRO A 38 -12.71 6.92 12.49
N THR A 39 -11.61 7.58 12.86
CA THR A 39 -11.64 8.93 13.43
C THR A 39 -12.13 9.97 12.42
N LEU A 40 -11.69 9.87 11.16
CA LEU A 40 -12.09 10.76 10.07
C LEU A 40 -13.57 10.60 9.74
N LEU A 41 -14.07 9.36 9.67
CA LEU A 41 -15.49 9.09 9.43
C LEU A 41 -16.37 9.58 10.58
N LYS A 42 -15.96 9.37 11.84
CA LYS A 42 -16.65 9.92 13.01
C LYS A 42 -16.69 11.45 12.97
N SER A 43 -15.56 12.08 12.63
CA SER A 43 -15.44 13.55 12.53
C SER A 43 -16.24 14.13 11.37
N ALA A 44 -16.51 13.33 10.33
CA ALA A 44 -17.42 13.67 9.24
C ALA A 44 -18.91 13.57 9.62
N GLY A 45 -19.23 13.28 10.89
CA GLY A 45 -20.60 13.19 11.39
C GLY A 45 -21.24 11.81 11.27
N LEU A 46 -20.48 10.78 10.86
CA LEU A 46 -21.01 9.42 10.78
C LEU A 46 -21.10 8.75 12.15
N PRO A 47 -22.07 7.85 12.35
CA PRO A 47 -22.17 7.04 13.56
C PRO A 47 -20.87 6.29 13.84
N LEU A 48 -20.46 6.23 15.12
CA LEU A 48 -19.26 5.51 15.55
C LEU A 48 -19.29 4.03 15.12
N SER A 49 -20.47 3.41 15.15
CA SER A 49 -20.66 2.03 14.67
C SER A 49 -20.25 1.87 13.20
N LEU A 50 -20.63 2.80 12.32
CA LEU A 50 -20.25 2.76 10.90
C LEU A 50 -18.76 3.01 10.68
N ALA A 51 -18.16 3.90 11.47
CA ALA A 51 -16.72 4.16 11.42
C ALA A 51 -15.89 2.91 11.81
N ILE A 52 -16.30 2.22 12.87
CA ILE A 52 -15.67 0.96 13.31
C ILE A 52 -15.89 -0.13 12.27
N LEU A 53 -17.13 -0.30 11.79
CA LEU A 53 -17.45 -1.29 10.76
C LEU A 53 -16.63 -1.06 9.50
N SER A 54 -16.48 0.18 9.03
CA SER A 54 -15.67 0.48 7.84
C SER A 54 -14.21 0.04 8.00
N THR A 55 -13.64 0.25 9.18
CA THR A 55 -12.26 -0.16 9.49
C THR A 55 -12.13 -1.68 9.58
N ALA A 56 -13.12 -2.35 10.16
CA ALA A 56 -13.16 -3.81 10.18
C ALA A 56 -13.30 -4.37 8.76
N THR A 57 -14.19 -3.81 7.95
CA THR A 57 -14.41 -4.15 6.55
C THR A 57 -13.16 -3.90 5.70
N LEU A 58 -12.39 -2.85 5.97
CA LEU A 58 -11.09 -2.62 5.33
C LEU A 58 -10.12 -3.78 5.60
N ASN A 59 -9.99 -4.21 6.86
CA ASN A 59 -9.10 -5.33 7.19
C ASN A 59 -9.61 -6.65 6.59
N LEU A 60 -10.91 -6.91 6.62
CA LEU A 60 -11.51 -8.07 5.96
C LEU A 60 -11.28 -8.07 4.46
N GLY A 61 -11.45 -6.91 3.80
CA GLY A 61 -11.11 -6.71 2.39
C GLY A 61 -9.64 -7.03 2.13
N GLY A 62 -8.75 -6.63 3.05
CA GLY A 62 -7.34 -6.98 3.03
C GLY A 62 -7.05 -8.48 3.09
N VAL A 63 -7.73 -9.22 3.97
CA VAL A 63 -7.61 -10.69 4.07
C VAL A 63 -8.05 -11.36 2.77
N VAL A 64 -9.21 -10.96 2.24
CA VAL A 64 -9.71 -11.47 0.95
C VAL A 64 -8.74 -11.11 -0.18
N GLY A 65 -8.25 -9.88 -0.19
CA GLY A 65 -7.26 -9.37 -1.14
C GLY A 65 -5.96 -10.17 -1.11
N ALA A 66 -5.46 -10.53 0.06
CA ALA A 66 -4.26 -11.34 0.20
C ALA A 66 -4.40 -12.70 -0.51
N ILE A 67 -5.54 -13.36 -0.32
CA ILE A 67 -5.82 -14.67 -0.90
C ILE A 67 -6.01 -14.57 -2.41
N VAL A 68 -6.80 -13.59 -2.87
CA VAL A 68 -7.11 -13.41 -4.30
C VAL A 68 -5.90 -12.91 -5.06
N LEU A 69 -5.25 -11.83 -4.61
CA LEU A 69 -4.07 -11.27 -5.26
C LEU A 69 -2.89 -12.24 -5.19
N GLY A 70 -2.73 -12.99 -4.08
CA GLY A 70 -1.71 -14.05 -3.99
C GLY A 70 -1.86 -15.09 -5.10
N ARG A 71 -3.08 -15.65 -5.26
CA ARG A 71 -3.35 -16.59 -6.36
C ARG A 71 -3.21 -15.97 -7.74
N LEU A 72 -3.53 -14.69 -7.87
CA LEU A 72 -3.44 -13.99 -9.15
C LEU A 72 -1.98 -13.71 -9.53
N ILE A 73 -1.11 -13.44 -8.56
CA ILE A 73 0.34 -13.30 -8.72
C ILE A 73 0.99 -14.63 -9.16
N ASP A 74 0.46 -15.77 -8.72
CA ASP A 74 0.97 -17.08 -9.17
C ASP A 74 0.62 -17.38 -10.64
N ARG A 75 -0.46 -16.78 -11.16
CA ARG A 75 -0.95 -17.00 -12.53
C ARG A 75 -0.57 -15.91 -13.53
N ILE A 76 -0.44 -14.67 -13.07
CA ILE A 76 -0.19 -13.47 -13.86
C ILE A 76 1.06 -12.79 -13.28
N SER A 77 1.80 -12.05 -14.11
CA SER A 77 2.98 -11.31 -13.64
C SER A 77 2.70 -10.49 -12.36
N PRO A 78 3.51 -10.66 -11.29
CA PRO A 78 3.30 -9.98 -10.01
C PRO A 78 3.26 -8.46 -10.13
N TYR A 79 4.05 -7.91 -11.06
CA TYR A 79 4.12 -6.46 -11.28
C TYR A 79 2.81 -5.90 -11.81
N VAL A 80 2.13 -6.62 -12.71
CA VAL A 80 0.85 -6.19 -13.28
C VAL A 80 -0.25 -6.30 -12.24
N VAL A 81 -0.30 -7.42 -11.50
CA VAL A 81 -1.33 -7.66 -10.47
C VAL A 81 -1.22 -6.63 -9.35
N LEU A 82 -0.03 -6.43 -8.80
CA LEU A 82 0.20 -5.50 -7.70
C LEU A 82 0.05 -4.03 -8.15
N GLY A 83 0.60 -3.67 -9.31
CA GLY A 83 0.45 -2.33 -9.87
C GLY A 83 -1.02 -1.98 -10.10
N ALA A 84 -1.79 -2.89 -10.68
CA ALA A 84 -3.23 -2.72 -10.89
C ALA A 84 -4.00 -2.66 -9.56
N ALA A 85 -3.64 -3.48 -8.57
CA ALA A 85 -4.27 -3.45 -7.25
C ALA A 85 -4.06 -2.11 -6.54
N TYR A 86 -2.86 -1.53 -6.60
CA TYR A 86 -2.59 -0.19 -6.04
C TYR A 86 -3.27 0.93 -6.83
N ALA A 87 -3.32 0.83 -8.16
CA ALA A 87 -4.04 1.81 -8.97
C ALA A 87 -5.55 1.76 -8.70
N ALA A 88 -6.12 0.57 -8.59
CA ALA A 88 -7.53 0.38 -8.24
C ALA A 88 -7.81 0.88 -6.81
N SER A 89 -6.92 0.61 -5.84
CA SER A 89 -7.10 1.11 -4.48
C SER A 89 -7.09 2.63 -4.39
N ALA A 90 -6.29 3.31 -5.21
CA ALA A 90 -6.33 4.78 -5.32
C ALA A 90 -7.73 5.29 -5.72
N VAL A 91 -8.38 4.64 -6.69
CA VAL A 91 -9.76 4.96 -7.10
C VAL A 91 -10.76 4.64 -5.99
N PHE A 92 -10.61 3.51 -5.31
CA PHE A 92 -11.50 3.12 -4.21
C PHE A 92 -11.37 4.01 -2.98
N ILE A 93 -10.16 4.49 -2.67
CA ILE A 93 -9.92 5.48 -1.62
C ILE A 93 -10.60 6.81 -1.99
N ALA A 94 -10.49 7.25 -3.24
CA ALA A 94 -11.20 8.44 -3.71
C ALA A 94 -12.72 8.27 -3.59
N LEU A 95 -13.26 7.12 -4.02
CA LEU A 95 -14.69 6.80 -3.85
C LEU A 95 -15.11 6.82 -2.37
N LEU A 96 -14.27 6.30 -1.47
CA LEU A 96 -14.52 6.37 -0.04
C LEU A 96 -14.58 7.83 0.46
N ALA A 97 -13.72 8.71 -0.05
CA ALA A 97 -13.72 10.13 0.34
C ALA A 97 -15.01 10.85 -0.08
N PHE A 98 -15.62 10.47 -1.22
CA PHE A 98 -16.87 11.05 -1.72
C PHE A 98 -18.13 10.26 -1.31
N GLY A 99 -17.98 9.15 -0.59
CA GLY A 99 -19.09 8.24 -0.26
C GLY A 99 -20.15 8.81 0.69
N GLY A 100 -19.82 9.86 1.45
CA GLY A 100 -20.74 10.52 2.37
C GLY A 100 -21.38 9.56 3.37
N ALA A 101 -22.70 9.67 3.57
CA ALA A 101 -23.49 8.82 4.46
C ALA A 101 -24.02 7.53 3.81
N ASN A 102 -23.71 7.26 2.54
CA ASN A 102 -24.17 6.05 1.88
C ASN A 102 -23.37 4.84 2.38
N LEU A 103 -24.03 4.02 3.21
CA LEU A 103 -23.43 2.84 3.84
C LEU A 103 -22.77 1.89 2.82
N THR A 104 -23.43 1.64 1.70
CA THR A 104 -22.95 0.69 0.69
C THR A 104 -21.67 1.21 0.04
N VAL A 105 -21.61 2.49 -0.32
CA VAL A 105 -20.42 3.10 -0.93
C VAL A 105 -19.26 3.14 0.06
N LEU A 106 -19.54 3.47 1.32
CA LEU A 106 -18.55 3.52 2.39
C LEU A 106 -17.91 2.14 2.64
N LEU A 107 -18.74 1.12 2.86
CA LEU A 107 -18.26 -0.23 3.15
C LEU A 107 -17.60 -0.88 1.93
N ALA A 108 -18.15 -0.67 0.74
CA ALA A 108 -17.53 -1.17 -0.49
C ALA A 108 -16.19 -0.47 -0.74
N GLY A 109 -16.11 0.85 -0.60
CA GLY A 109 -14.87 1.61 -0.73
C GLY A 109 -13.82 1.16 0.30
N ALA A 110 -14.25 0.88 1.54
CA ALA A 110 -13.35 0.40 2.59
C ALA A 110 -12.84 -1.02 2.29
N ALA A 111 -13.73 -1.93 1.90
CA ALA A 111 -13.37 -3.30 1.51
C ALA A 111 -12.40 -3.30 0.33
N LEU A 112 -12.70 -2.54 -0.71
CA LEU A 112 -11.93 -2.52 -1.96
C LEU A 112 -10.59 -1.79 -1.80
N SER A 113 -10.54 -0.73 -0.99
CA SER A 113 -9.26 -0.10 -0.62
C SER A 113 -8.41 -1.04 0.23
N GLY A 114 -9.00 -1.73 1.20
CA GLY A 114 -8.33 -2.77 1.99
C GLY A 114 -7.78 -3.91 1.13
N PHE A 115 -8.58 -4.40 0.19
CA PHE A 115 -8.20 -5.42 -0.78
C PHE A 115 -6.91 -5.05 -1.54
N GLY A 116 -6.86 -3.84 -2.08
CA GLY A 116 -5.72 -3.39 -2.88
C GLY A 116 -4.53 -2.84 -2.09
N VAL A 117 -4.71 -2.39 -0.84
CA VAL A 117 -3.60 -1.89 0.00
C VAL A 117 -3.02 -3.01 0.87
N VAL A 118 -3.85 -3.59 1.73
CA VAL A 118 -3.45 -4.61 2.70
C VAL A 118 -3.16 -5.93 1.98
N GLY A 119 -4.03 -6.33 1.04
CA GLY A 119 -3.82 -7.55 0.25
C GLY A 119 -2.56 -7.47 -0.62
N ALA A 120 -2.34 -6.33 -1.28
CA ALA A 120 -1.14 -6.12 -2.10
C ALA A 120 0.14 -6.06 -1.27
N GLN A 121 0.08 -5.69 0.02
CA GLN A 121 1.26 -5.73 0.90
C GLN A 121 1.83 -7.14 1.01
N ILE A 122 0.99 -8.16 1.13
CA ILE A 122 1.44 -9.55 1.22
C ILE A 122 2.10 -9.98 -0.09
N GLY A 123 1.49 -9.65 -1.23
CA GLY A 123 2.11 -9.91 -2.53
C GLY A 123 3.39 -9.12 -2.77
N CYS A 124 3.51 -7.89 -2.24
CA CYS A 124 4.73 -7.08 -2.33
C CYS A 124 5.89 -7.66 -1.52
N ASN A 125 5.59 -8.25 -0.35
CA ASN A 125 6.55 -9.01 0.43
C ASN A 125 7.05 -10.24 -0.34
N ALA A 126 6.13 -11.01 -0.93
CA ALA A 126 6.49 -12.16 -1.77
C ALA A 126 7.33 -11.74 -2.99
N LEU A 127 6.93 -10.67 -3.69
CA LEU A 127 7.64 -10.11 -4.84
C LEU A 127 9.06 -9.72 -4.46
N THR A 128 9.24 -9.03 -3.34
CA THR A 128 10.57 -8.59 -2.89
C THR A 128 11.49 -9.76 -2.58
N ALA A 129 10.96 -10.81 -1.95
CA ALA A 129 11.71 -12.03 -1.70
C ALA A 129 12.13 -12.74 -3.00
N ALA A 130 11.26 -12.76 -4.02
CA ALA A 130 11.55 -13.36 -5.33
C ALA A 130 12.55 -12.55 -6.16
N VAL A 131 12.54 -11.22 -6.00
CA VAL A 131 13.39 -10.28 -6.74
C VAL A 131 14.88 -10.46 -6.39
N TYR A 132 15.21 -10.70 -5.13
CA TYR A 132 16.59 -10.77 -4.67
C TYR A 132 17.17 -12.20 -4.75
N PRO A 133 18.44 -12.36 -5.19
CA PRO A 133 19.17 -13.63 -5.11
C PRO A 133 19.18 -14.19 -3.69
N THR A 134 19.16 -15.51 -3.57
CA THR A 134 19.12 -16.23 -2.28
C THR A 134 20.13 -15.72 -1.26
N ALA A 135 21.36 -15.40 -1.69
CA ALA A 135 22.42 -14.89 -0.82
C ALA A 135 22.07 -13.56 -0.14
N ILE A 136 21.45 -12.62 -0.86
CA ILE A 136 21.16 -11.26 -0.35
C ILE A 136 19.68 -11.04 -0.02
N ARG A 137 18.83 -12.07 -0.19
CA ARG A 137 17.38 -11.99 -0.01
C ARG A 137 16.98 -11.48 1.36
N ALA A 138 17.58 -12.02 2.42
CA ALA A 138 17.29 -11.62 3.78
C ALA A 138 17.62 -10.13 4.02
N THR A 139 18.78 -9.66 3.53
CA THR A 139 19.18 -8.25 3.63
C THR A 139 18.24 -7.34 2.83
N GLY A 140 17.87 -7.74 1.60
CA GLY A 140 16.99 -6.96 0.74
C GLY A 140 15.58 -6.81 1.29
N VAL A 141 14.98 -7.91 1.77
CA VAL A 141 13.67 -7.90 2.42
C VAL A 141 13.71 -7.11 3.73
N GLY A 142 14.75 -7.31 4.55
CA GLY A 142 14.93 -6.61 5.82
C GLY A 142 15.00 -5.09 5.65
N TRP A 143 15.78 -4.61 4.68
CA TRP A 143 15.86 -3.17 4.38
C TRP A 143 14.59 -2.61 3.77
N ALA A 144 13.94 -3.34 2.86
CA ALA A 144 12.65 -2.92 2.31
C ALA A 144 11.59 -2.77 3.40
N LEU A 145 11.49 -3.74 4.31
CA LEU A 145 10.58 -3.68 5.45
C LEU A 145 10.97 -2.55 6.41
N GLY A 146 12.26 -2.36 6.69
CA GLY A 146 12.78 -1.28 7.52
C GLY A 146 12.39 0.10 7.00
N VAL A 147 12.58 0.35 5.70
CA VAL A 147 12.11 1.59 5.05
C VAL A 147 10.59 1.69 5.07
N GLY A 148 9.88 0.57 4.88
CA GLY A 148 8.43 0.49 5.05
C GLY A 148 7.96 0.92 6.45
N ARG A 149 8.70 0.54 7.51
CA ARG A 149 8.37 0.96 8.89
C ARG A 149 8.48 2.46 9.08
N ILE A 150 9.40 3.14 8.38
CA ILE A 150 9.43 4.61 8.38
C ILE A 150 8.11 5.14 7.80
N GLY A 151 7.62 4.57 6.70
CA GLY A 151 6.31 4.90 6.14
C GLY A 151 5.16 4.68 7.15
N ALA A 152 5.19 3.57 7.89
CA ALA A 152 4.21 3.27 8.93
C ALA A 152 4.21 4.26 10.11
N ILE A 153 5.35 4.90 10.40
CA ILE A 153 5.46 5.96 11.42
C ILE A 153 5.00 7.30 10.83
N VAL A 154 5.45 7.62 9.62
CA VAL A 154 5.12 8.87 8.92
C VAL A 154 3.63 8.99 8.63
N GLY A 155 2.95 7.89 8.26
CA GLY A 155 1.52 7.91 7.95
C GLY A 155 0.67 8.51 9.08
N PRO A 156 0.65 7.91 10.28
CA PRO A 156 -0.08 8.46 11.42
C PRO A 156 0.37 9.87 11.82
N LEU A 157 1.67 10.17 11.77
CA LEU A 157 2.21 11.51 12.08
C LEU A 157 1.67 12.57 11.13
N VAL A 158 1.68 12.32 9.83
CA VAL A 158 1.15 13.25 8.81
C VAL A 158 -0.35 13.47 9.03
N GLY A 159 -1.11 12.40 9.29
CA GLY A 159 -2.54 12.53 9.61
C GLY A 159 -2.80 13.35 10.87
N GLY A 160 -1.99 13.16 11.92
CA GLY A 160 -2.12 13.91 13.17
C GLY A 160 -1.80 15.40 13.01
N VAL A 161 -0.72 15.74 12.31
CA VAL A 161 -0.35 17.14 12.04
C VAL A 161 -1.40 17.85 11.20
N LEU A 162 -1.92 17.18 10.15
CA LEU A 162 -2.91 17.79 9.28
C LEU A 162 -4.29 17.91 9.95
N LEU A 163 -4.66 16.95 10.79
CA LEU A 163 -5.85 17.08 11.66
C LEU A 163 -5.72 18.24 12.65
N ALA A 164 -4.54 18.44 13.24
CA ALA A 164 -4.28 19.59 14.11
C ALA A 164 -4.38 20.93 13.35
N LYS A 165 -4.11 20.93 12.03
CA LYS A 165 -4.33 22.08 11.14
C LYS A 165 -5.79 22.23 10.67
N ALA A 166 -6.74 21.51 11.28
CA ALA A 166 -8.16 21.54 10.96
C ALA A 166 -8.50 21.20 9.49
N TRP A 167 -7.72 20.32 8.86
CA TRP A 167 -8.06 19.81 7.53
C TRP A 167 -9.35 19.01 7.54
N THR A 168 -10.11 19.09 6.44
CA THR A 168 -11.38 18.36 6.34
C THR A 168 -11.13 16.85 6.26
N PRO A 169 -11.99 16.01 6.85
CA PRO A 169 -11.83 14.56 6.79
C PRO A 169 -11.71 14.03 5.35
N GLN A 170 -12.49 14.59 4.43
CA GLN A 170 -12.45 14.26 3.02
C GLN A 170 -11.07 14.54 2.39
N SER A 171 -10.47 15.69 2.66
CA SER A 171 -9.13 16.03 2.12
C SER A 171 -8.05 15.08 2.62
N LEU A 172 -8.17 14.61 3.87
CA LEU A 172 -7.24 13.66 4.48
C LEU A 172 -7.36 12.26 3.89
N ILE A 173 -8.59 11.81 3.60
CA ILE A 173 -8.81 10.55 2.88
C ILE A 173 -8.29 10.67 1.44
N LEU A 174 -8.50 11.80 0.77
CA LEU A 174 -7.94 12.03 -0.58
C LEU A 174 -6.41 12.09 -0.59
N LEU A 175 -5.77 12.54 0.50
CA LEU A 175 -4.32 12.52 0.63
C LEU A 175 -3.76 11.09 0.54
N ALA A 176 -4.51 10.09 1.02
CA ALA A 176 -4.14 8.68 0.96
C ALA A 176 -4.11 8.12 -0.50
N VAL A 177 -4.69 8.84 -1.47
CA VAL A 177 -4.60 8.48 -2.90
C VAL A 177 -3.17 8.66 -3.42
N ILE A 178 -2.46 9.71 -2.98
CA ILE A 178 -1.10 10.01 -3.45
C ILE A 178 -0.14 8.84 -3.22
N PRO A 179 0.04 8.32 -1.99
CA PRO A 179 0.93 7.18 -1.76
C PRO A 179 0.47 5.92 -2.49
N ALA A 180 -0.84 5.67 -2.64
CA ALA A 180 -1.35 4.54 -3.41
C ALA A 180 -0.94 4.63 -4.90
N VAL A 181 -1.07 5.80 -5.51
CA VAL A 181 -0.64 6.05 -6.90
C VAL A 181 0.87 5.92 -7.05
N VAL A 182 1.65 6.48 -6.12
CA VAL A 182 3.12 6.37 -6.16
C VAL A 182 3.55 4.91 -6.02
N ALA A 183 2.91 4.12 -5.15
CA ALA A 183 3.16 2.68 -5.05
C ALA A 183 2.82 1.95 -6.36
N ALA A 184 1.71 2.28 -7.00
CA ALA A 184 1.33 1.70 -8.29
C ALA A 184 2.39 1.99 -9.36
N ILE A 185 2.82 3.25 -9.50
CA ILE A 185 3.85 3.67 -10.46
C ILE A 185 5.17 2.96 -10.15
N ALA A 186 5.58 2.88 -8.88
CA ALA A 186 6.81 2.20 -8.48
C ALA A 186 6.81 0.71 -8.87
N VAL A 187 5.67 0.02 -8.72
CA VAL A 187 5.55 -1.39 -9.07
C VAL A 187 5.47 -1.62 -10.59
N PHE A 188 4.74 -0.79 -11.33
CA PHE A 188 4.71 -0.87 -12.79
C PHE A 188 6.08 -0.57 -13.42
N THR A 189 6.78 0.45 -12.93
CA THR A 189 8.14 0.78 -13.37
C THR A 189 9.12 -0.33 -13.00
N LEU A 190 8.97 -0.97 -11.83
CA LEU A 190 9.77 -2.13 -11.47
C LEU A 190 9.57 -3.30 -12.45
N GLY A 191 8.32 -3.55 -12.87
CA GLY A 191 8.02 -4.54 -13.90
C GLY A 191 8.65 -4.21 -15.26
N ALA A 192 8.63 -2.94 -15.66
CA ALA A 192 9.26 -2.49 -16.91
C ALA A 192 10.79 -2.63 -16.88
N VAL A 193 11.44 -2.22 -15.78
CA VAL A 193 12.89 -2.36 -15.58
C VAL A 193 13.29 -3.84 -15.60
N ARG A 194 12.50 -4.71 -14.97
CA ARG A 194 12.74 -6.16 -14.93
C ARG A 194 12.55 -6.83 -16.28
N ARG A 195 11.58 -6.38 -17.10
CA ARG A 195 11.35 -6.90 -18.46
C ARG A 195 12.49 -6.53 -19.41
N ASN A 196 13.09 -5.36 -19.21
CA ASN A 196 14.17 -4.83 -20.06
C ASN A 196 15.57 -5.24 -19.59
N ALA A 197 15.71 -5.86 -18.42
CA ALA A 197 16.98 -6.41 -17.97
C ALA A 197 17.27 -7.69 -18.79
N PRO A 198 18.31 -7.71 -19.65
CA PRO A 198 18.70 -8.93 -20.35
C PRO A 198 19.01 -10.01 -19.31
N GLY A 199 18.51 -11.22 -19.56
CA GLY A 199 18.51 -12.34 -18.63
C GLY A 199 19.83 -12.52 -17.89
N VAL A 200 19.71 -12.63 -16.56
CA VAL A 200 20.62 -13.46 -15.78
C VAL A 200 20.08 -14.88 -15.87
#